data_AF-G8T6N4-F1
#
_entry.id   AF-G8T6N4-F1
#
_cell.length_a   1.000
_cell.length_b   1.000
_cell.length_c   1.000
_cell.angle_alpha   90.00
_cell.angle_beta   90.00
_cell.angle_gamma   90.00
#
_symmetry.space_group_name_H-M   'P 1'
#
loop_
_entity.id
_entity.type
_entity.pdbx_description
1 polymer ?
#
loop_
_entity_poly.entity_id
_entity_poly.type
_entity_poly.pdbx_seq_one_letter_code
_entity_poly.pdbx_strand_id
1 'polypeptide(L)'
;MAPISKGKFNNRQWLLILILFAMMSVISFYIFQHAFAYRYVQVDVLVAATSLTLFFFFILMVTMQGFKAVDIYEEQLVVKWRFASRIVDKSEIKAYGITTRKQINYIIIKTTGEDVVLPELLLNNFDDLIHQLQLWRIKQKFELPITRDARFENRGTGVILMIVGSFLFGFTIKSVISPEFSVDGSKLITLSGQLSMPPEIKMPSKGNASGSIQLYLVEYPGINFNIDGVGFNSVNVKQLQAAARGTPVELSVLKHEYAVKITKTEAPGYFETHYQWATIYTYSLTVNGESLLSVDSYNESKHSLDNSNKKWSVLIAIIALSMFTYGFILYRQRHKVPLTSANTQPPAKVNAEKVKG
;
A
#
# COMPACT_ATOMS: atom_id res chain seq x y z
N MET A 1 -4.43 -38.58 -17.47
CA MET A 1 -5.72 -38.64 -18.20
C MET A 1 -5.85 -37.41 -19.08
N ALA A 2 -6.33 -37.54 -20.31
CA ALA A 2 -6.59 -36.41 -21.19
C ALA A 2 -7.92 -35.73 -20.79
N PRO A 3 -8.00 -34.39 -20.75
CA PRO A 3 -9.25 -33.68 -20.46
C PRO A 3 -10.22 -33.79 -21.64
N ILE A 4 -11.50 -33.99 -21.31
CA ILE A 4 -12.63 -33.98 -22.25
C ILE A 4 -12.80 -32.57 -22.84
N SER A 5 -12.69 -31.55 -22.00
CA SER A 5 -12.70 -30.14 -22.42
C SER A 5 -11.77 -29.32 -21.54
N LYS A 6 -10.96 -28.45 -22.14
CA LYS A 6 -10.03 -27.57 -21.43
C LYS A 6 -10.61 -26.16 -21.32
N GLY A 7 -10.78 -25.70 -20.09
CA GLY A 7 -11.12 -24.31 -19.81
C GLY A 7 -9.93 -23.41 -20.14
N LYS A 8 -10.19 -22.27 -20.79
CA LYS A 8 -9.18 -21.25 -21.07
C LYS A 8 -9.56 -19.96 -20.36
N PHE A 9 -8.57 -19.32 -19.74
CA PHE A 9 -8.76 -17.98 -19.20
C PHE A 9 -9.03 -16.99 -20.34
N ASN A 10 -9.92 -16.03 -20.08
CA ASN A 10 -10.17 -14.93 -21.02
C ASN A 10 -8.98 -13.96 -21.05
N ASN A 11 -8.11 -14.12 -22.05
CA ASN A 11 -6.91 -13.32 -22.22
C ASN A 11 -7.19 -11.81 -22.41
N ARG A 12 -8.35 -11.41 -22.96
CA ARG A 12 -8.69 -9.99 -23.15
C ARG A 12 -8.92 -9.29 -21.83
N GLN A 13 -9.67 -9.92 -20.93
CA GLN A 13 -9.92 -9.37 -19.60
C GLN A 13 -8.64 -9.39 -18.73
N TRP A 14 -7.79 -10.40 -18.90
CA TRP A 14 -6.48 -10.43 -18.27
C TRP A 14 -5.59 -9.26 -18.72
N LEU A 15 -5.56 -8.98 -20.02
CA LEU A 15 -4.87 -7.81 -20.57
C LEU A 15 -5.41 -6.51 -19.96
N LEU A 16 -6.73 -6.36 -19.83
CA LEU A 16 -7.33 -5.19 -19.19
C LEU A 16 -6.91 -5.02 -17.73
N ILE A 17 -6.84 -6.12 -16.96
CA ILE A 17 -6.35 -6.08 -15.57
C ILE A 17 -4.88 -5.63 -15.53
N LEU A 18 -4.04 -6.14 -16.44
CA LEU A 18 -2.63 -5.74 -16.52
C LEU A 18 -2.47 -4.28 -16.93
N ILE A 19 -3.26 -3.79 -17.88
CA ILE A 19 -3.28 -2.37 -18.26
C ILE A 19 -3.69 -1.52 -17.07
N LEU A 20 -4.76 -1.91 -16.36
CA LEU A 20 -5.21 -1.20 -15.15
C LEU A 20 -4.11 -1.17 -14.08
N PHE A 21 -3.43 -2.29 -13.84
CA PHE A 21 -2.32 -2.37 -12.90
C PHE A 21 -1.15 -1.45 -13.29
N ALA A 22 -0.77 -1.46 -14.57
CA ALA A 22 0.30 -0.61 -15.08
C ALA A 22 -0.08 0.88 -14.94
N MET A 23 -1.31 1.26 -15.31
CA MET A 23 -1.81 2.63 -15.13
C MET A 23 -1.78 3.05 -13.66
N MET A 24 -2.27 2.22 -12.74
CA MET A 24 -2.26 2.52 -11.31
C MET A 24 -0.85 2.62 -10.74
N SER A 25 0.08 1.79 -11.22
CA SER A 25 1.50 1.85 -10.84
C SER A 25 2.16 3.14 -11.34
N VAL A 26 1.86 3.58 -12.57
CA VAL A 26 2.35 4.84 -13.13
C VAL A 26 1.76 6.04 -12.39
N ILE A 27 0.47 6.02 -12.08
CA ILE A 27 -0.18 7.08 -11.28
C ILE A 27 0.44 7.17 -9.89
N SER A 28 0.63 6.03 -9.22
CA SER A 28 1.34 5.96 -7.94
C SER A 28 2.76 6.54 -8.08
N PHE A 29 3.54 6.08 -9.06
CA PHE A 29 4.88 6.62 -9.31
C PHE A 29 4.88 8.13 -9.55
N TYR A 30 3.96 8.67 -10.35
CA TYR A 30 3.89 10.11 -10.63
C TYR A 30 3.49 10.93 -9.40
N ILE A 31 2.55 10.45 -8.60
CA ILE A 31 2.15 11.09 -7.34
C ILE A 31 3.34 11.11 -6.36
N PHE A 32 4.16 10.06 -6.36
CA PHE A 32 5.24 9.88 -5.38
C PHE A 32 6.64 10.16 -5.94
N GLN A 33 6.79 10.63 -7.18
CA GLN A 33 8.09 10.97 -7.76
C GLN A 33 8.83 12.01 -6.90
N HIS A 34 8.08 12.91 -6.27
CA HIS A 34 8.62 13.93 -5.37
C HIS A 34 9.03 13.34 -4.01
N ALA A 35 8.44 12.22 -3.57
CA ALA A 35 8.79 11.51 -2.34
C ALA A 35 10.19 10.89 -2.41
N PHE A 36 10.52 10.32 -3.58
CA PHE A 36 11.81 9.67 -3.86
C PHE A 36 12.90 10.65 -4.30
N ALA A 37 12.54 11.92 -4.56
CA ALA A 37 13.48 12.97 -4.94
C ALA A 37 14.22 13.59 -3.73
N TYR A 38 13.96 13.14 -2.51
CA TYR A 38 14.65 13.62 -1.31
C TYR A 38 15.77 12.64 -0.92
N ARG A 39 16.95 13.18 -0.61
CA ARG A 39 18.09 12.40 -0.10
C ARG A 39 17.82 11.76 1.28
N TYR A 40 16.81 12.28 1.99
CA TYR A 40 16.18 11.64 3.14
C TYR A 40 14.81 11.14 2.67
N VAL A 41 14.61 9.82 2.74
CA VAL A 41 13.30 9.20 2.47
C VAL A 41 12.27 9.89 3.36
N GLN A 42 11.35 10.65 2.77
CA GLN A 42 10.18 11.13 3.51
C GLN A 42 9.33 9.92 3.86
N VAL A 43 9.58 9.33 5.04
CA VAL A 43 9.02 8.04 5.45
C VAL A 43 7.50 8.08 5.34
N ASP A 44 6.86 9.19 5.70
CA ASP A 44 5.40 9.34 5.59
C ASP A 44 4.91 9.27 4.14
N VAL A 45 5.63 9.89 3.21
CA VAL A 45 5.25 9.89 1.79
C VAL A 45 5.56 8.54 1.13
N LEU A 46 6.65 7.88 1.54
CA LEU A 46 6.95 6.51 1.13
C LEU A 46 5.88 5.53 1.63
N VAL A 47 5.44 5.68 2.88
CA VAL A 47 4.37 4.86 3.46
C VAL A 47 3.04 5.15 2.76
N ALA A 48 2.73 6.40 2.43
CA ALA A 48 1.57 6.74 1.59
C ALA A 48 1.63 6.07 0.22
N ALA A 49 2.81 6.10 -0.43
CA ALA A 49 3.04 5.43 -1.70
C ALA A 49 2.77 3.94 -1.63
N THR A 50 3.42 3.30 -0.66
CA THR A 50 3.30 1.87 -0.42
C THR A 50 1.86 1.49 -0.08
N SER A 51 1.16 2.29 0.72
CA SER A 51 -0.26 2.08 1.06
C SER A 51 -1.15 2.12 -0.17
N LEU A 52 -0.94 3.10 -1.05
CA LEU A 52 -1.71 3.24 -2.27
C LEU A 52 -1.42 2.10 -3.25
N THR A 53 -0.16 1.69 -3.40
CA THR A 53 0.22 0.53 -4.20
C THR A 53 -0.44 -0.74 -3.65
N LEU A 54 -0.40 -0.96 -2.33
CA LEU A 54 -1.05 -2.10 -1.67
C LEU A 54 -2.57 -2.09 -1.87
N PHE A 55 -3.19 -0.91 -1.84
CA PHE A 55 -4.62 -0.75 -2.11
C PHE A 55 -4.99 -1.13 -3.56
N PHE A 56 -4.20 -0.68 -4.54
CA PHE A 56 -4.42 -1.06 -5.94
C PHE A 56 -4.16 -2.55 -6.18
N PHE A 57 -3.12 -3.10 -5.57
CA PHE A 57 -2.85 -4.53 -5.58
C PHE A 57 -4.01 -5.33 -4.98
N PHE A 58 -4.62 -4.83 -3.90
CA PHE A 58 -5.81 -5.40 -3.31
C PHE A 58 -7.01 -5.42 -4.28
N ILE A 59 -7.32 -4.29 -4.93
CA ILE A 59 -8.41 -4.22 -5.93
C ILE A 59 -8.16 -5.23 -7.06
N LEU A 60 -6.91 -5.34 -7.49
CA LEU A 60 -6.51 -6.30 -8.52
C LEU A 60 -6.72 -7.75 -8.06
N MET A 61 -6.30 -8.10 -6.84
CA MET A 61 -6.49 -9.44 -6.27
C MET A 61 -7.98 -9.79 -6.16
N VAL A 62 -8.83 -8.86 -5.70
CA VAL A 62 -10.30 -9.08 -5.65
C VAL A 62 -10.86 -9.29 -7.05
N THR A 63 -10.38 -8.53 -8.03
CA THR A 63 -10.81 -8.66 -9.42
C THR A 63 -10.38 -10.02 -9.99
N MET A 64 -9.17 -10.49 -9.67
CA MET A 64 -8.63 -11.80 -10.05
C MET A 64 -9.41 -12.99 -9.48
N GLN A 65 -10.00 -12.89 -8.27
CA GLN A 65 -10.83 -13.96 -7.69
C GLN A 65 -12.03 -14.33 -8.56
N GLY A 66 -12.51 -13.40 -9.39
CA GLY A 66 -13.56 -13.66 -10.37
C GLY A 66 -13.12 -14.50 -11.57
N PHE A 67 -11.82 -14.59 -11.84
CA PHE A 67 -11.27 -15.25 -13.04
C PHE A 67 -11.03 -16.74 -12.78
N LYS A 68 -11.97 -17.55 -13.28
CA LYS A 68 -11.92 -19.01 -13.18
C LYS A 68 -11.98 -19.64 -14.56
N ALA A 69 -11.27 -20.75 -14.72
CA ALA A 69 -11.39 -21.66 -15.86
C ALA A 69 -11.64 -23.06 -15.32
N VAL A 70 -12.33 -23.92 -16.07
CA VAL A 70 -12.62 -25.29 -15.62
C VAL A 70 -12.16 -26.28 -16.67
N ASP A 71 -11.24 -27.17 -16.30
CA ASP A 71 -10.98 -28.37 -17.09
C ASP A 71 -11.94 -29.47 -16.66
N ILE A 72 -12.46 -30.18 -17.64
CA ILE A 72 -13.41 -31.27 -17.48
C ILE A 72 -12.68 -32.58 -17.79
N TYR A 73 -12.67 -33.50 -16.82
CA TYR A 73 -12.18 -34.87 -16.98
C TYR A 73 -13.34 -35.85 -16.81
N GLU A 74 -13.07 -37.13 -17.00
CA GLU A 74 -14.07 -38.19 -16.94
C GLU A 74 -14.69 -38.36 -15.55
N GLU A 75 -13.90 -38.20 -14.48
CA GLU A 75 -14.34 -38.40 -13.09
C GLU A 75 -14.14 -37.18 -12.18
N GLN A 76 -13.56 -36.09 -12.68
CA GLN A 76 -13.22 -34.92 -11.88
C GLN A 76 -13.32 -33.61 -12.68
N LEU A 77 -13.53 -32.52 -11.97
CA LEU A 77 -13.42 -31.16 -12.47
C LEU A 77 -12.17 -30.51 -11.88
N VAL A 78 -11.38 -29.82 -12.69
CA VAL A 78 -10.26 -29.01 -12.19
C VAL A 78 -10.62 -27.55 -12.39
N VAL A 79 -11.04 -26.90 -11.30
CA VAL A 79 -11.33 -25.47 -11.25
C VAL A 79 -10.01 -24.74 -11.07
N LYS A 80 -9.62 -23.94 -12.04
CA LYS A 80 -8.38 -23.17 -12.05
C LYS A 80 -8.68 -21.71 -11.81
N TRP A 81 -7.96 -21.15 -10.86
CA TRP A 81 -7.66 -19.72 -10.78
C TRP A 81 -6.31 -19.49 -11.46
N ARG A 82 -5.95 -18.22 -11.66
CA ARG A 82 -4.70 -17.89 -12.35
C ARG A 82 -3.44 -18.45 -11.64
N PHE A 83 -3.47 -18.56 -10.32
CA PHE A 83 -2.32 -19.02 -9.49
C PHE A 83 -2.65 -20.19 -8.57
N ALA A 84 -3.86 -20.75 -8.67
CA ALA A 84 -4.30 -21.85 -7.81
C ALA A 84 -5.22 -22.77 -8.61
N SER A 85 -5.35 -24.02 -8.18
CA SER A 85 -6.32 -24.95 -8.75
C SER A 85 -6.92 -25.80 -7.66
N ARG A 86 -8.19 -26.16 -7.83
CA ARG A 86 -8.89 -27.10 -6.98
C ARG A 86 -9.44 -28.21 -7.84
N ILE A 87 -9.19 -29.43 -7.41
CA ILE A 87 -9.78 -30.64 -7.97
C ILE A 87 -11.08 -30.90 -7.21
N VAL A 88 -12.15 -31.22 -7.94
CA VAL A 88 -13.46 -31.57 -7.41
C VAL A 88 -13.87 -32.88 -8.05
N ASP A 89 -13.85 -33.95 -7.27
CA ASP A 89 -14.22 -35.27 -7.77
C ASP A 89 -15.73 -35.38 -7.95
N LYS A 90 -16.15 -36.18 -8.91
CA LYS A 90 -17.58 -36.46 -9.18
C LYS A 90 -18.33 -36.90 -7.93
N SER A 91 -17.71 -37.73 -7.09
CA SER A 91 -18.28 -38.23 -5.84
C SER A 91 -18.56 -37.14 -4.80
N GLU A 92 -17.88 -36.00 -4.90
CA GLU A 92 -18.09 -34.86 -4.01
C GLU A 92 -19.29 -34.01 -4.43
N ILE A 93 -19.75 -34.11 -5.68
CA ILE A 93 -20.80 -33.26 -6.23
C ILE A 93 -22.17 -33.77 -5.84
N LYS A 94 -22.93 -32.97 -5.09
CA LYS A 94 -24.28 -33.31 -4.61
C LYS A 94 -25.40 -32.81 -5.51
N ALA A 95 -25.23 -31.63 -6.10
CA ALA A 95 -26.24 -31.00 -6.96
C ALA A 95 -25.61 -29.86 -7.77
N TYR A 96 -26.29 -29.42 -8.83
CA TYR A 96 -25.95 -28.17 -9.51
C TYR A 96 -27.21 -27.36 -9.85
N GLY A 97 -27.04 -26.08 -10.16
CA GLY A 97 -28.13 -25.18 -10.52
C GLY A 97 -27.61 -23.89 -11.15
N ILE A 98 -28.46 -23.23 -11.92
CA ILE A 98 -28.15 -21.96 -12.57
C ILE A 98 -28.94 -20.84 -11.88
N THR A 99 -28.30 -19.71 -11.62
CA THR A 99 -28.94 -18.56 -10.96
C THR A 99 -28.43 -17.26 -11.55
N THR A 100 -29.34 -16.33 -11.83
CA THR A 100 -29.02 -15.03 -12.43
C THR A 100 -28.88 -13.97 -11.34
N ARG A 101 -27.81 -13.17 -11.40
CA ARG A 101 -27.61 -12.02 -10.52
C ARG A 101 -26.99 -10.86 -11.29
N LYS A 102 -27.60 -9.67 -11.18
CA LYS A 102 -27.14 -8.45 -11.86
C LYS A 102 -26.89 -8.70 -13.37
N GLN A 103 -27.85 -9.37 -14.02
CA GLN A 103 -27.80 -9.74 -15.45
C GLN A 103 -26.70 -10.76 -15.84
N ILE A 104 -25.99 -11.35 -14.88
CA ILE A 104 -24.99 -12.40 -15.12
C ILE A 104 -25.55 -13.72 -14.60
N ASN A 105 -25.51 -14.76 -15.42
CA ASN A 105 -25.85 -16.12 -15.03
C ASN A 105 -24.65 -16.79 -14.33
N TYR A 106 -24.93 -17.55 -13.30
CA TYR A 106 -23.94 -18.32 -12.54
C TYR A 106 -24.36 -19.77 -12.48
N ILE A 107 -23.43 -20.68 -12.72
CA ILE A 107 -23.58 -22.09 -12.33
C ILE A 107 -23.04 -22.28 -10.91
N ILE A 108 -23.84 -22.92 -10.08
CA ILE A 108 -23.53 -23.26 -8.70
C ILE A 108 -23.48 -24.77 -8.61
N ILE A 109 -22.33 -25.32 -8.25
CA ILE A 109 -22.12 -26.74 -8.01
C ILE A 109 -21.98 -26.95 -6.51
N LYS A 110 -22.97 -27.63 -5.90
CA LYS A 110 -22.93 -27.99 -4.48
C LYS A 110 -22.04 -29.20 -4.29
N THR A 111 -21.03 -29.07 -3.43
CA THR A 111 -20.12 -30.18 -3.11
C THR A 111 -20.31 -30.65 -1.66
N THR A 112 -19.64 -31.73 -1.26
CA THR A 112 -19.51 -32.17 0.14
C THR A 112 -18.75 -31.14 0.99
N GLY A 113 -17.79 -30.44 0.38
CA GLY A 113 -17.02 -29.36 0.98
C GLY A 113 -17.56 -27.98 0.61
N GLU A 114 -16.73 -27.17 -0.07
CA GLU A 114 -17.08 -25.82 -0.50
C GLU A 114 -17.75 -25.80 -1.87
N ASP A 115 -18.86 -25.05 -1.98
CA ASP A 115 -19.61 -24.86 -3.22
C ASP A 115 -18.76 -24.18 -4.30
N VAL A 116 -18.89 -24.62 -5.55
CA VAL A 116 -18.20 -23.99 -6.69
C VAL A 116 -19.18 -23.08 -7.40
N VAL A 117 -18.88 -21.77 -7.40
CA VAL A 117 -19.65 -20.77 -8.14
C VAL A 117 -18.83 -20.27 -9.31
N LEU A 118 -19.39 -20.41 -10.52
CA LEU A 118 -18.72 -20.03 -11.76
C LEU A 118 -19.67 -19.13 -12.59
N PRO A 119 -19.23 -17.94 -13.01
CA PRO A 119 -20.02 -17.07 -13.88
C PRO A 119 -19.99 -17.57 -15.34
N GLU A 120 -21.16 -17.66 -15.98
CA GLU A 120 -21.32 -18.14 -17.37
C GLU A 120 -20.43 -17.38 -18.35
N LEU A 121 -20.48 -16.05 -18.31
CA LEU A 121 -19.74 -15.16 -19.22
C LEU A 121 -18.21 -15.31 -19.18
N LEU A 122 -17.66 -15.94 -18.13
CA LEU A 122 -16.21 -16.13 -17.98
C LEU A 122 -15.77 -17.55 -18.30
N LEU A 123 -16.71 -18.47 -18.54
CA LEU A 123 -16.43 -19.87 -18.85
C LEU A 123 -16.56 -20.08 -20.35
N ASN A 124 -15.45 -20.37 -21.01
CA ASN A 124 -15.43 -20.63 -22.44
C ASN A 124 -16.01 -22.01 -22.82
N ASN A 125 -16.17 -22.91 -21.85
CA ASN A 125 -16.69 -24.26 -22.02
C ASN A 125 -17.90 -24.52 -21.11
N PHE A 126 -18.76 -23.50 -20.97
CA PHE A 126 -19.95 -23.57 -20.13
C PHE A 126 -20.90 -24.70 -20.54
N ASP A 127 -21.17 -24.84 -21.84
CA ASP A 127 -22.08 -25.86 -22.35
C ASP A 127 -21.53 -27.28 -22.12
N ASP A 128 -20.23 -27.49 -22.36
CA ASP A 128 -19.54 -28.76 -22.08
C ASP A 128 -19.64 -29.14 -20.60
N LEU A 129 -19.54 -28.15 -19.70
CA LEU A 129 -19.65 -28.36 -18.26
C LEU A 129 -21.05 -28.83 -17.86
N ILE A 130 -22.09 -28.18 -18.39
CA ILE A 130 -23.48 -28.58 -18.16
C ILE A 130 -23.73 -29.99 -18.69
N HIS A 131 -23.27 -30.28 -19.90
CA HIS A 131 -23.40 -31.60 -20.52
C HIS A 131 -22.72 -32.69 -19.67
N GLN A 132 -21.50 -32.44 -19.19
CA GLN A 132 -20.80 -33.40 -18.32
C GLN A 132 -21.53 -33.64 -17.00
N LEU A 133 -22.06 -32.60 -16.35
CA LEU A 133 -22.83 -32.74 -15.11
C LEU A 133 -24.11 -33.57 -15.33
N GLN A 134 -24.75 -33.44 -16.49
CA GLN A 134 -25.90 -34.25 -16.90
C GLN A 134 -25.49 -35.70 -17.17
N LEU A 135 -24.38 -35.95 -17.87
CA LEU A 135 -23.84 -37.30 -18.10
C LEU A 135 -23.53 -38.02 -16.79
N TRP A 136 -23.00 -37.29 -15.80
CA TRP A 136 -22.77 -37.80 -14.45
C TRP A 136 -24.04 -38.03 -13.64
N ARG A 137 -25.22 -37.68 -14.16
CA ARG A 137 -26.53 -37.79 -13.51
C ARG A 137 -26.59 -37.01 -12.19
N ILE A 138 -25.88 -35.88 -12.11
CA ILE A 138 -25.94 -35.00 -10.93
C ILE A 138 -27.32 -34.33 -10.88
N LYS A 139 -27.93 -34.30 -9.70
CA LYS A 139 -29.26 -33.72 -9.51
C LYS A 139 -29.26 -32.21 -9.78
N GLN A 140 -30.04 -31.77 -10.76
CA GLN A 140 -30.31 -30.36 -10.99
C GLN A 140 -31.29 -29.82 -9.94
N LYS A 141 -30.99 -28.67 -9.34
CA LYS A 141 -31.89 -27.93 -8.45
C LYS A 141 -32.14 -26.54 -9.01
N PHE A 142 -33.41 -26.16 -9.06
CA PHE A 142 -33.81 -24.80 -9.41
C PHE A 142 -33.52 -23.86 -8.23
N GLU A 143 -32.96 -22.69 -8.54
CA GLU A 143 -32.68 -21.61 -7.58
C GLU A 143 -31.80 -22.03 -6.39
N LEU A 144 -30.58 -22.46 -6.68
CA LEU A 144 -29.58 -22.56 -5.62
C LEU A 144 -29.18 -21.15 -5.17
N PRO A 145 -29.24 -20.82 -3.87
CA PRO A 145 -28.76 -19.53 -3.42
C PRO A 145 -27.27 -19.42 -3.76
N ILE A 146 -26.86 -18.27 -4.31
CA ILE A 146 -25.44 -17.93 -4.50
C ILE A 146 -24.82 -17.81 -3.11
N THR A 147 -24.33 -18.93 -2.59
CA THR A 147 -23.49 -18.98 -1.40
C THR A 147 -22.13 -18.47 -1.83
N ARG A 148 -21.83 -17.23 -1.44
CA ARG A 148 -20.54 -16.58 -1.74
C ARG A 148 -19.48 -17.19 -0.84
N ASP A 149 -19.10 -18.45 -1.05
CA ASP A 149 -18.22 -19.15 -0.13
C ASP A 149 -17.05 -19.80 -0.86
N ALA A 150 -15.94 -19.07 -0.91
CA ALA A 150 -14.62 -19.65 -0.71
C ALA A 150 -14.22 -19.26 0.71
N ARG A 151 -14.53 -20.12 1.69
CA ARG A 151 -14.46 -19.80 3.13
C ARG A 151 -13.01 -19.53 3.55
N PHE A 152 -12.04 -20.16 2.88
CA PHE A 152 -10.61 -19.91 3.06
C PHE A 152 -10.09 -18.68 2.31
N GLU A 153 -10.56 -18.46 1.08
CA GLU A 153 -10.07 -17.38 0.19
C GLU A 153 -10.46 -15.99 0.71
N ASN A 154 -11.68 -15.83 1.23
CA ASN A 154 -12.16 -14.55 1.77
C ASN A 154 -11.65 -14.28 3.20
N ARG A 155 -11.49 -15.30 4.04
CA ARG A 155 -10.97 -15.12 5.40
C ARG A 155 -9.49 -14.82 5.42
N GLY A 156 -8.67 -15.55 4.66
CA GLY A 156 -7.23 -15.28 4.58
C GLY A 156 -6.96 -13.88 4.04
N THR A 157 -7.60 -13.53 2.94
CA THR A 157 -7.52 -12.18 2.37
C THR A 157 -8.04 -11.11 3.33
N GLY A 158 -9.15 -11.38 4.02
CA GLY A 158 -9.72 -10.48 5.03
C GLY A 158 -8.79 -10.24 6.22
N VAL A 159 -8.13 -11.28 6.73
CA VAL A 159 -7.15 -11.18 7.82
C VAL A 159 -5.93 -10.38 7.40
N ILE A 160 -5.38 -10.64 6.21
CA ILE A 160 -4.24 -9.89 5.67
C ILE A 160 -4.59 -8.39 5.56
N LEU A 161 -5.78 -8.07 5.04
CA LEU A 161 -6.24 -6.68 4.92
C LEU A 161 -6.43 -5.99 6.25
N MET A 162 -6.95 -6.69 7.26
CA MET A 162 -7.05 -6.15 8.61
C MET A 162 -5.66 -5.91 9.20
N ILE A 163 -4.71 -6.83 9.07
CA ILE A 163 -3.34 -6.66 9.58
C ILE A 163 -2.66 -5.47 8.92
N VAL A 164 -2.68 -5.40 7.59
CA VAL A 164 -2.07 -4.29 6.83
C VAL A 164 -2.77 -2.98 7.17
N GLY A 165 -4.10 -2.96 7.21
CA GLY A 165 -4.88 -1.77 7.60
C GLY A 165 -4.56 -1.30 9.01
N SER A 166 -4.46 -2.21 9.99
CA SER A 166 -4.09 -1.88 11.36
C SER A 166 -2.66 -1.35 11.48
N PHE A 167 -1.71 -1.93 10.73
CA PHE A 167 -0.33 -1.43 10.71
C PHE A 167 -0.26 -0.01 10.16
N LEU A 168 -0.93 0.26 9.03
CA LEU A 168 -1.02 1.59 8.44
C LEU A 168 -1.69 2.59 9.38
N PHE A 169 -2.76 2.17 10.07
CA PHE A 169 -3.45 3.01 11.04
C PHE A 169 -2.56 3.36 12.24
N GLY A 170 -1.81 2.38 12.77
CA GLY A 170 -0.83 2.60 13.82
C GLY A 170 0.28 3.57 13.39
N PHE A 171 0.73 3.47 12.13
CA PHE A 171 1.66 4.44 11.56
C PHE A 171 1.07 5.85 11.48
N THR A 172 -0.18 6.00 11.01
CA THR A 172 -0.87 7.31 10.98
C THR A 172 -1.05 7.90 12.37
N ILE A 173 -1.44 7.09 13.35
CA ILE A 173 -1.56 7.55 14.74
C ILE A 173 -0.19 8.05 15.23
N LYS A 174 0.87 7.29 14.97
CA LYS A 174 2.23 7.72 15.31
C LYS A 174 2.61 9.00 14.59
N SER A 175 2.35 9.16 13.29
CA SER A 175 2.74 10.36 12.54
C SER A 175 1.95 11.61 12.96
N VAL A 176 0.71 11.44 13.43
CA VAL A 176 -0.15 12.56 13.90
C VAL A 176 0.12 12.92 15.37
N ILE A 177 0.38 11.93 16.23
CA ILE A 177 0.55 12.12 17.68
C ILE A 177 2.01 12.36 18.06
N SER A 178 2.98 11.93 17.24
CA SER A 178 4.38 12.20 17.54
C SER A 178 4.58 13.71 17.67
N PRO A 179 5.14 14.17 18.80
CA PRO A 179 5.35 15.59 19.01
C PRO A 179 6.17 16.15 17.86
N GLU A 180 5.77 17.31 17.36
CA GLU A 180 6.52 18.07 16.36
C GLU A 180 7.95 18.19 16.85
N PHE A 181 8.91 17.66 16.09
CA PHE A 181 10.30 17.67 16.51
C PHE A 181 10.84 19.09 16.29
N SER A 182 10.63 19.96 17.27
CA SER A 182 11.32 21.24 17.35
C SER A 182 12.71 21.02 17.94
N VAL A 183 13.68 21.73 17.38
CA VAL A 183 15.03 21.77 17.93
C VAL A 183 14.99 22.68 19.15
N ASP A 184 15.26 22.09 20.31
CA ASP A 184 15.36 22.81 21.57
C ASP A 184 16.73 23.47 21.68
N GLY A 185 16.76 24.80 21.72
CA GLY A 185 17.99 25.59 21.83
C GLY A 185 18.83 25.24 23.05
N SER A 186 18.23 24.76 24.14
CA SER A 186 18.97 24.35 25.35
C SER A 186 19.86 23.11 25.13
N LYS A 187 19.55 22.32 24.10
CA LYS A 187 20.29 21.11 23.71
C LYS A 187 21.38 21.39 22.68
N LEU A 188 21.52 22.65 22.25
CA LEU A 188 22.54 23.07 21.29
C LEU A 188 23.81 23.55 22.00
N ILE A 189 24.93 23.40 21.30
CA ILE A 189 26.22 24.00 21.63
C ILE A 189 26.71 24.77 20.41
N THR A 190 27.23 25.97 20.64
CA THR A 190 27.82 26.81 19.58
C THR A 190 29.29 26.47 19.43
N LEU A 191 29.70 26.22 18.20
CA LEU A 191 31.09 26.03 17.80
C LEU A 191 31.50 27.23 16.94
N SER A 192 32.60 27.87 17.30
CA SER A 192 33.22 28.92 16.49
C SER A 192 34.42 28.35 15.74
N GLY A 193 34.63 28.79 14.51
CA GLY A 193 35.77 28.38 13.72
C GLY A 193 35.91 29.15 12.41
N GLN A 194 36.85 28.72 11.58
CA GLN A 194 37.09 29.30 10.26
C GLN A 194 36.80 28.28 9.16
N LEU A 195 36.21 28.74 8.06
CA LEU A 195 36.00 27.90 6.89
C LEU A 195 37.33 27.43 6.30
N SER A 196 37.56 26.12 6.28
CA SER A 196 38.74 25.51 5.66
C SER A 196 38.72 25.59 4.12
N MET A 197 37.52 25.67 3.55
CA MET A 197 37.24 25.84 2.12
C MET A 197 35.88 26.54 1.94
N PRO A 198 35.59 27.10 0.74
CA PRO A 198 34.27 27.66 0.47
C PRO A 198 33.14 26.64 0.71
N PRO A 199 31.94 27.08 1.15
CA PRO A 199 30.81 26.19 1.38
C PRO A 199 30.45 25.38 0.13
N GLU A 200 30.25 24.07 0.28
CA GLU A 200 29.73 23.25 -0.81
C GLU A 200 28.21 23.32 -0.85
N ILE A 201 27.67 23.95 -1.88
CA ILE A 201 26.23 24.18 -2.01
C ILE A 201 25.70 23.32 -3.15
N LYS A 202 24.91 22.31 -2.80
CA LYS A 202 24.18 21.49 -3.77
C LYS A 202 22.78 22.04 -3.91
N MET A 203 22.51 22.69 -5.05
CA MET A 203 21.20 23.26 -5.33
C MET A 203 20.17 22.17 -5.65
N PRO A 204 18.86 22.41 -5.39
CA PRO A 204 17.80 21.55 -5.88
C PRO A 204 17.88 21.40 -7.42
N SER A 205 17.64 20.20 -7.93
CA SER A 205 17.63 19.89 -9.37
C SER A 205 16.44 18.99 -9.72
N LYS A 206 16.19 18.75 -11.01
CA LYS A 206 15.06 17.90 -11.48
C LYS A 206 15.04 16.50 -10.85
N GLY A 207 16.18 15.97 -10.40
CA GLY A 207 16.28 14.66 -9.72
C GLY A 207 16.47 14.74 -8.20
N ASN A 208 16.59 15.94 -7.62
CA ASN A 208 16.87 16.12 -6.20
C ASN A 208 16.16 17.37 -5.68
N ALA A 209 15.05 17.17 -4.95
CA ALA A 209 14.15 18.26 -4.54
C ALA A 209 14.69 19.07 -3.35
N SER A 210 15.68 18.56 -2.62
CA SER A 210 16.32 19.26 -1.49
C SER A 210 17.71 19.73 -1.85
N GLY A 211 17.99 21.01 -1.59
CA GLY A 211 19.35 21.49 -1.52
C GLY A 211 20.04 21.00 -0.24
N SER A 212 21.37 21.01 -0.24
CA SER A 212 22.17 20.75 0.96
C SER A 212 23.40 21.62 0.94
N ILE A 213 23.81 22.11 2.11
CA ILE A 213 25.04 22.88 2.27
C ILE A 213 25.97 22.11 3.19
N GLN A 214 27.23 22.00 2.79
CA GLN A 214 28.30 21.42 3.61
C GLN A 214 29.35 22.47 3.93
N LEU A 215 29.71 22.54 5.20
CA LEU A 215 30.69 23.45 5.77
C LEU A 215 31.81 22.60 6.39
N TYR A 216 33.04 23.08 6.24
CA TYR A 216 34.22 22.41 6.75
C TYR A 216 35.04 23.41 7.55
N LEU A 217 35.28 23.13 8.84
CA LEU A 217 36.02 24.02 9.72
C LEU A 217 37.47 23.58 9.87
N VAL A 218 38.39 24.54 10.01
CA VAL A 218 39.82 24.28 10.25
C VAL A 218 40.04 23.60 11.60
N GLU A 219 39.27 24.00 12.61
CA GLU A 219 39.36 23.54 13.99
C GLU A 219 38.85 22.11 14.19
N TYR A 220 38.03 21.61 13.26
CA TYR A 220 37.39 20.29 13.34
C TYR A 220 37.68 19.47 12.06
N PRO A 221 38.96 19.09 11.82
CA PRO A 221 39.34 18.37 10.62
C PRO A 221 38.66 17.00 10.55
N GLY A 222 38.16 16.63 9.37
CA GLY A 222 37.49 15.36 9.13
C GLY A 222 36.02 15.31 9.56
N ILE A 223 35.47 16.43 10.05
CA ILE A 223 34.03 16.59 10.33
C ILE A 223 33.40 17.48 9.25
N ASN A 224 32.25 17.07 8.77
CA ASN A 224 31.45 17.80 7.79
C ASN A 224 30.16 18.29 8.44
N PHE A 225 30.06 19.61 8.58
CA PHE A 225 28.87 20.27 9.12
C PHE A 225 27.85 20.46 8.01
N ASN A 226 26.69 19.84 8.15
CA ASN A 226 25.69 19.77 7.09
C ASN A 226 24.41 20.49 7.49
N ILE A 227 24.01 21.45 6.67
CA ILE A 227 22.66 22.03 6.70
C ILE A 227 21.80 21.16 5.77
N ASP A 228 20.79 20.51 6.35
CA ASP A 228 19.87 19.64 5.64
C ASP A 228 18.89 20.41 4.75
N GLY A 229 17.97 19.69 4.10
CA GLY A 229 16.98 20.31 3.21
C GLY A 229 16.01 21.26 3.92
N VAL A 230 15.80 21.10 5.24
CA VAL A 230 14.97 22.01 6.03
C VAL A 230 15.73 23.33 6.21
N GLY A 231 16.95 23.28 6.74
CA GLY A 231 17.77 24.46 6.94
C GLY A 231 18.16 25.15 5.63
N PHE A 232 18.30 24.40 4.53
CA PHE A 232 18.56 24.96 3.20
C PHE A 232 17.46 25.91 2.73
N ASN A 233 16.19 25.62 3.06
CA ASN A 233 15.07 26.48 2.69
C ASN A 233 14.98 27.75 3.55
N SER A 234 15.63 27.74 4.72
CA SER A 234 15.59 28.83 5.71
C SER A 234 16.85 29.71 5.69
N VAL A 235 17.92 29.26 5.03
CA VAL A 235 19.22 29.95 5.02
C VAL A 235 19.34 30.90 3.82
N ASN A 236 19.99 32.05 4.04
CA ASN A 236 20.33 32.95 2.94
C ASN A 236 21.53 32.42 2.12
N VAL A 237 21.24 31.52 1.17
CA VAL A 237 22.23 30.86 0.31
C VAL A 237 23.11 31.86 -0.45
N LYS A 238 22.53 33.00 -0.90
CA LYS A 238 23.27 34.01 -1.68
C LYS A 238 24.37 34.68 -0.86
N GLN A 239 24.10 34.98 0.41
CA GLN A 239 25.11 35.53 1.32
C GLN A 239 26.17 34.48 1.66
N LEU A 240 25.77 33.22 1.82
CA LEU A 240 26.71 32.14 2.09
C LEU A 240 27.66 31.85 0.92
N GLN A 241 27.23 32.06 -0.33
CA GLN A 241 28.08 31.91 -1.52
C GLN A 241 29.24 32.91 -1.58
N ALA A 242 29.12 34.04 -0.88
CA ALA A 242 30.19 35.02 -0.79
C ALA A 242 31.26 34.64 0.25
N ALA A 243 31.01 33.64 1.09
CA ALA A 243 31.96 33.17 2.09
C ALA A 243 33.11 32.40 1.42
N ALA A 244 34.34 32.73 1.81
CA ALA A 244 35.54 32.13 1.28
C ALA A 244 36.28 31.33 2.37
N ARG A 245 37.38 30.68 1.97
CA ARG A 245 38.30 30.09 2.94
C ARG A 245 38.79 31.17 3.92
N GLY A 246 38.83 30.84 5.21
CA GLY A 246 39.23 31.73 6.30
C GLY A 246 38.10 32.60 6.84
N THR A 247 36.90 32.58 6.23
CA THR A 247 35.76 33.32 6.77
C THR A 247 35.36 32.76 8.15
N PRO A 248 35.26 33.62 9.18
CA PRO A 248 34.81 33.20 10.51
C PRO A 248 33.34 32.83 10.49
N VAL A 249 33.02 31.71 11.13
CA VAL A 249 31.67 31.18 11.24
C VAL A 249 31.40 30.66 12.64
N GLU A 250 30.16 30.79 13.06
CA GLU A 250 29.64 30.19 14.29
C GLU A 250 28.47 29.31 13.92
N LEU A 251 28.48 28.06 14.39
CA LEU A 251 27.46 27.08 14.09
C LEU A 251 26.93 26.41 15.36
N SER A 252 25.61 26.21 15.43
CA SER A 252 25.00 25.48 16.53
C SER A 252 24.71 24.04 16.12
N VAL A 253 25.17 23.10 16.94
CA VAL A 253 24.99 21.65 16.76
C VAL A 253 24.43 21.03 18.03
N LEU A 254 23.90 19.82 17.96
CA LEU A 254 23.41 19.12 19.15
C LEU A 254 24.58 18.74 20.08
N LYS A 255 24.41 18.99 21.39
CA LYS A 255 25.36 18.60 22.43
C LYS A 255 25.72 17.11 22.36
N HIS A 256 24.74 16.26 22.09
CA HIS A 256 24.95 14.82 21.92
C HIS A 256 25.84 14.49 20.72
N GLU A 257 25.62 15.11 19.55
CA GLU A 257 26.49 14.89 18.38
C GLU A 257 27.92 15.37 18.64
N TYR A 258 28.08 16.48 19.34
CA TYR A 258 29.38 16.97 19.79
C TYR A 258 30.06 16.00 20.78
N ALA A 259 29.30 15.44 21.73
CA ALA A 259 29.77 14.45 22.70
C ALA A 259 30.25 13.15 22.03
N VAL A 260 29.48 12.64 21.06
CA VAL A 260 29.77 11.36 20.38
C VAL A 260 30.86 11.51 19.32
N LYS A 261 30.81 12.54 18.47
CA LYS A 261 31.63 12.62 17.24
C LYS A 261 32.91 13.43 17.40
N ILE A 262 32.88 14.49 18.21
CA ILE A 262 34.05 15.39 18.39
C ILE A 262 34.82 14.99 19.66
N THR A 263 34.17 15.04 20.83
CA THR A 263 34.86 14.78 22.11
C THR A 263 34.95 13.30 22.46
N LYS A 264 34.13 12.46 21.82
CA LYS A 264 34.08 11.00 22.01
C LYS A 264 33.87 10.59 23.48
N THR A 265 33.13 11.39 24.22
CA THR A 265 32.80 11.15 25.63
C THR A 265 31.61 10.21 25.79
N GLU A 266 30.76 10.11 24.78
CA GLU A 266 29.61 9.21 24.72
C GLU A 266 29.81 8.11 23.67
N ALA A 267 29.30 6.90 23.97
CA ALA A 267 29.38 5.78 23.04
C ALA A 267 28.39 5.97 21.88
N PRO A 268 28.81 5.70 20.64
CA PRO A 268 27.94 5.88 19.49
C PRO A 268 26.88 4.79 19.40
N GLY A 269 25.69 5.17 18.93
CA GLY A 269 24.61 4.26 18.63
C GLY A 269 24.86 3.41 17.38
N TYR A 270 23.97 2.45 17.14
CA TYR A 270 24.04 1.55 15.97
C TYR A 270 24.02 2.31 14.63
N PHE A 271 23.15 3.33 14.49
CA PHE A 271 23.05 4.08 13.24
C PHE A 271 24.27 4.98 13.00
N GLU A 272 24.83 5.60 14.05
CA GLU A 272 25.99 6.47 13.95
C GLU A 272 27.25 5.71 13.55
N THR A 273 27.43 4.50 14.09
CA THR A 273 28.57 3.63 13.75
C THR A 273 28.56 3.14 12.31
N HIS A 274 27.38 2.96 11.71
CA HIS A 274 27.23 2.37 10.37
C HIS A 274 26.93 3.41 9.27
N TYR A 275 26.46 4.60 9.65
CA TYR A 275 26.03 5.65 8.71
C TYR A 275 26.38 7.05 9.22
N GLN A 276 26.91 7.90 8.34
CA GLN A 276 27.10 9.35 8.59
C GLN A 276 28.02 9.72 9.76
N TRP A 277 29.02 8.90 10.10
CA TRP A 277 29.95 9.13 11.22
C TRP A 277 30.59 10.53 11.24
N ALA A 278 31.05 11.00 10.08
CA ALA A 278 31.75 12.28 9.96
C ALA A 278 30.80 13.50 9.87
N THR A 279 29.50 13.29 9.66
CA THR A 279 28.54 14.37 9.42
C THR A 279 27.93 14.84 10.74
N ILE A 280 27.89 16.15 10.99
CA ILE A 280 27.14 16.77 12.09
C ILE A 280 26.11 17.74 11.51
N TYR A 281 24.89 17.75 12.02
CA TYR A 281 23.86 18.66 11.51
C TYR A 281 23.95 20.04 12.16
N THR A 282 23.78 21.07 11.34
CA THR A 282 23.85 22.47 11.76
C THR A 282 22.46 23.09 11.80
N TYR A 283 22.09 23.64 12.96
CA TYR A 283 20.76 24.20 13.24
C TYR A 283 20.75 25.72 13.33
N SER A 284 21.91 26.35 13.50
CA SER A 284 22.10 27.79 13.33
C SER A 284 23.44 28.06 12.67
N LEU A 285 23.52 29.14 11.90
CA LEU A 285 24.73 29.58 11.23
C LEU A 285 24.84 31.10 11.27
N THR A 286 25.96 31.58 11.79
CA THR A 286 26.39 32.98 11.73
C THR A 286 27.67 33.06 10.91
N VAL A 287 27.74 33.97 9.95
CA VAL A 287 28.92 34.19 9.10
C VAL A 287 29.30 35.66 9.19
N ASN A 288 30.56 35.97 9.52
CA ASN A 288 31.01 37.36 9.73
C ASN A 288 30.12 38.18 10.70
N GLY A 289 29.53 37.54 11.70
CA GLY A 289 28.61 38.19 12.65
C GLY A 289 27.17 38.39 12.12
N GLU A 290 26.87 38.04 10.86
CA GLU A 290 25.51 38.03 10.32
C GLU A 290 24.88 36.64 10.49
N SER A 291 23.70 36.59 11.13
CA SER A 291 22.94 35.35 11.27
C SER A 291 22.29 34.98 9.93
N LEU A 292 22.75 33.88 9.33
CA LEU A 292 22.23 33.36 8.06
C LEU A 292 21.17 32.28 8.26
N LEU A 293 21.22 31.56 9.39
CA LEU A 293 20.25 30.55 9.80
C LEU A 293 20.05 30.64 11.32
N SER A 294 18.81 30.81 11.78
CA SER A 294 18.46 30.74 13.19
C SER A 294 17.71 29.45 13.51
N VAL A 295 17.72 29.06 14.77
CA VAL A 295 16.96 27.89 15.25
C VAL A 295 15.46 28.10 15.01
N ASP A 296 14.98 29.33 15.18
CA ASP A 296 13.58 29.67 14.95
C ASP A 296 13.20 29.53 13.48
N SER A 297 14.02 30.05 12.55
CA SER A 297 13.73 29.92 11.11
C SER A 297 13.82 28.46 10.63
N TYR A 298 14.74 27.69 11.20
CA TYR A 298 14.82 26.24 10.99
C TYR A 298 13.53 25.55 11.48
N ASN A 299 13.11 25.83 12.72
CA ASN A 299 11.92 25.23 13.31
C ASN A 299 10.65 25.62 12.53
N GLU A 300 10.47 26.88 12.15
CA GLU A 300 9.33 27.32 11.32
C GLU A 300 9.26 26.57 9.99
N SER A 301 10.40 26.43 9.32
CA SER A 301 10.48 25.69 8.05
C SER A 301 10.19 24.20 8.25
N LYS A 302 10.62 23.64 9.37
CA LYS A 302 10.29 22.28 9.77
C LYS A 302 8.81 22.09 10.05
N HIS A 303 8.18 22.98 10.82
CA HIS A 303 6.75 22.96 11.10
C HIS A 303 5.92 23.07 9.81
N SER A 304 6.36 23.90 8.86
CA SER A 304 5.73 24.00 7.53
C SER A 304 5.79 22.67 6.76
N LEU A 305 6.96 22.02 6.78
CA LEU A 305 7.15 20.71 6.14
C LEU A 305 6.30 19.62 6.82
N ASP A 306 6.31 19.56 8.15
CA ASP A 306 5.53 18.60 8.94
C ASP A 306 4.02 18.78 8.67
N ASN A 307 3.54 20.03 8.60
CA ASN A 307 2.15 20.32 8.24
C ASN A 307 1.80 19.92 6.79
N SER A 308 2.74 20.03 5.86
CA SER A 308 2.57 19.49 4.50
C SER A 308 2.43 17.96 4.53
N ASN A 309 3.25 17.28 5.35
CA ASN A 309 3.25 15.83 5.50
C ASN A 309 1.98 15.31 6.21
N LYS A 310 1.39 16.07 7.12
CA LYS A 310 0.10 15.73 7.76
C LYS A 310 -1.03 15.51 6.75
N LYS A 311 -1.02 16.19 5.60
CA LYS A 311 -2.02 15.95 4.53
C LYS A 311 -1.96 14.52 3.99
N TRP A 312 -0.76 13.97 3.87
CA TRP A 312 -0.56 12.57 3.45
C TRP A 312 -0.97 11.57 4.53
N SER A 313 -0.78 11.92 5.80
CA SER A 313 -1.26 11.10 6.92
C SER A 313 -2.78 10.88 6.89
N VAL A 314 -3.57 11.90 6.50
CA VAL A 314 -5.03 11.77 6.32
C VAL A 314 -5.37 10.79 5.19
N LEU A 315 -4.66 10.84 4.06
CA LEU A 315 -4.87 9.90 2.96
C LEU A 315 -4.55 8.46 3.38
N ILE A 316 -3.44 8.24 4.11
CA ILE A 316 -3.09 6.94 4.68
C ILE A 316 -4.21 6.46 5.61
N ALA A 317 -4.76 7.35 6.46
CA ALA A 317 -5.86 7.01 7.38
C ALA A 317 -7.09 6.47 6.64
N ILE A 318 -7.49 7.14 5.55
CA ILE A 318 -8.65 6.74 4.74
C ILE A 318 -8.40 5.37 4.09
N ILE A 319 -7.21 5.17 3.51
CA ILE A 319 -6.83 3.89 2.89
C ILE A 319 -6.82 2.79 3.96
N ALA A 320 -6.18 3.02 5.10
CA ALA A 320 -6.10 2.08 6.21
C ALA A 320 -7.49 1.67 6.72
N LEU A 321 -8.38 2.63 6.94
CA LEU A 321 -9.75 2.38 7.39
C LEU A 321 -10.55 1.60 6.35
N SER A 322 -10.39 1.93 5.06
CA SER A 322 -11.07 1.21 3.98
C SER A 322 -10.63 -0.25 3.89
N MET A 323 -9.32 -0.52 3.99
CA MET A 323 -8.75 -1.86 3.97
C MET A 323 -9.18 -2.65 5.19
N PHE A 324 -9.15 -2.04 6.38
CA PHE A 324 -9.58 -2.68 7.61
C PHE A 324 -11.07 -3.03 7.57
N THR A 325 -11.93 -2.08 7.18
CA THR A 325 -13.38 -2.28 7.13
C THR A 325 -13.75 -3.34 6.11
N TYR A 326 -13.15 -3.31 4.92
CA TYR A 326 -13.38 -4.33 3.90
C TYR A 326 -12.84 -5.70 4.32
N GLY A 327 -11.64 -5.75 4.90
CA GLY A 327 -11.06 -6.97 5.46
C GLY A 327 -11.94 -7.57 6.55
N PHE A 328 -12.52 -6.74 7.41
CA PHE A 328 -13.48 -7.16 8.42
C PHE A 328 -14.77 -7.68 7.81
N ILE A 329 -15.31 -7.05 6.75
CA ILE A 329 -16.49 -7.56 6.02
C ILE A 329 -16.19 -8.94 5.43
N LEU A 330 -15.02 -9.13 4.81
CA LEU A 330 -14.61 -10.42 4.25
C LEU A 330 -14.39 -11.49 5.34
N TYR A 331 -13.78 -11.12 6.45
CA TYR A 331 -13.56 -12.01 7.60
C TYR A 331 -14.89 -12.42 8.26
N ARG A 332 -15.82 -11.47 8.43
CA ARG A 332 -17.12 -11.63 9.08
C ARG A 332 -18.18 -12.25 8.15
N GLN A 333 -17.94 -12.40 6.85
CA GLN A 333 -18.78 -13.23 5.98
C GLN A 333 -18.76 -14.69 6.48
N ARG A 334 -19.54 -14.95 7.53
CA ARG A 334 -19.98 -16.26 7.98
C ARG A 334 -21.22 -16.58 7.15
N HIS A 335 -21.23 -17.77 6.59
CA HIS A 335 -22.36 -18.41 5.92
C HIS A 335 -23.75 -17.95 6.40
N LYS A 336 -24.68 -17.97 5.42
CA LYS A 336 -26.15 -17.97 5.55
C LYS A 336 -26.82 -16.60 5.63
N VAL A 337 -26.80 -15.85 4.53
CA VAL A 337 -28.02 -15.17 4.12
C VAL A 337 -28.20 -15.41 2.62
N PRO A 338 -29.23 -16.16 2.17
CA PRO A 338 -29.60 -16.14 0.77
C PRO A 338 -29.92 -14.69 0.40
N LEU A 339 -29.19 -14.14 -0.56
CA LEU A 339 -29.44 -12.78 -1.07
C LEU A 339 -30.74 -12.69 -1.89
N THR A 340 -31.42 -13.82 -2.10
CA THR A 340 -32.78 -13.93 -2.65
C THR A 340 -33.78 -14.03 -1.49
N SER A 341 -34.08 -12.89 -0.86
CA SER A 341 -35.44 -12.67 -0.39
C SER A 341 -36.22 -12.03 -1.54
N ALA A 342 -36.60 -12.83 -2.52
CA ALA A 342 -37.54 -12.41 -3.55
C ALA A 342 -38.88 -13.10 -3.26
N ASN A 343 -39.85 -12.29 -2.87
CA ASN A 343 -41.27 -12.61 -2.97
C ASN A 343 -41.54 -13.38 -4.28
N THR A 344 -41.87 -14.65 -4.17
CA THR A 344 -42.59 -15.37 -5.21
C THR A 344 -43.73 -16.08 -4.51
N GLN A 345 -44.89 -15.43 -4.47
CA GLN A 345 -46.14 -16.14 -4.28
C GLN A 345 -46.20 -17.22 -5.36
N PRO A 346 -46.43 -18.50 -5.01
CA PRO A 346 -46.65 -19.52 -6.02
C PRO A 346 -47.92 -19.17 -6.81
N PRO A 347 -47.96 -19.36 -8.14
CA PRO A 347 -49.18 -19.16 -8.91
C PRO A 347 -50.25 -20.10 -8.36
N ALA A 348 -51.41 -19.52 -8.03
CA ALA A 348 -52.57 -20.24 -7.54
C ALA A 348 -52.93 -21.38 -8.50
N LYS A 349 -53.16 -22.56 -7.91
CA LYS A 349 -53.72 -23.73 -8.60
C LYS A 349 -54.95 -23.30 -9.41
N VAL A 350 -54.88 -23.48 -10.72
CA VAL A 350 -56.07 -23.60 -11.57
C VAL A 350 -56.73 -24.92 -11.19
N ASN A 351 -57.81 -24.85 -10.42
CA ASN A 351 -58.69 -26.00 -10.22
C ASN A 351 -59.50 -26.20 -11.50
N ALA A 352 -59.10 -27.20 -12.29
CA ALA A 352 -59.97 -27.80 -13.27
C ALA A 352 -60.95 -28.75 -12.56
N GLU A 353 -62.22 -28.47 -12.78
CA GLU A 353 -63.29 -29.44 -13.03
C GLU A 353 -63.85 -30.28 -11.87
N LYS A 354 -65.09 -29.95 -11.49
CA LYS A 354 -66.09 -30.95 -11.13
C LYS A 354 -67.31 -30.77 -12.03
N VAL A 355 -67.36 -31.63 -13.05
CA VAL A 355 -68.57 -31.96 -13.82
C VAL A 355 -69.30 -33.09 -13.08
N LYS A 356 -70.64 -32.96 -13.06
CA LYS A 356 -71.71 -33.95 -12.80
C LYS A 356 -72.19 -34.21 -11.36
N GLY A 357 -73.51 -34.08 -11.26
CA GLY A 357 -74.42 -34.30 -10.14
C GLY A 357 -75.69 -33.52 -10.46
#